data_AF-A0A6J4VTF3-F1
#
_entry.id   AF-A0A6J4VTF3-F1
#
_cell.length_a   1.000
_cell.length_b   1.000
_cell.length_c   1.000
_cell.angle_alpha   90.00
_cell.angle_beta   90.00
_cell.angle_gamma   90.00
#
_symmetry.space_group_name_H-M   'P 1'
#
loop_
_entity.id
_entity.type
_entity.pdbx_description
1 polymer ?
#
loop_
_entity_poly.entity_id
_entity_poly.type
_entity_poly.pdbx_seq_one_letter_code
_entity_poly.pdbx_strand_id
1 'polypeptide(L)' 'MRRAAVTAGDSDSIACLAGAFAGASHGLASWPDEWLRRIEYSDRLAALAAGLEGEGVGR' A
#
# COMPACT_ATOMS: atom_id res chain seq x y z
N MET A 1 -7.94 -8.36 -2.22
CA MET A 1 -7.88 -8.10 -0.76
C MET A 1 -8.57 -9.13 0.10
N ARG A 2 -9.88 -9.41 -0.07
CA ARG A 2 -10.61 -10.31 0.85
C ARG A 2 -9.95 -11.67 1.10
N ARG A 3 -9.38 -12.31 0.07
CA ARG A 3 -8.66 -13.60 0.20
C ARG A 3 -7.30 -13.50 0.90
N ALA A 4 -6.68 -12.33 0.90
CA ALA A 4 -5.39 -12.09 1.55
C ALA A 4 -5.59 -11.66 3.01
N ALA A 5 -6.59 -10.82 3.26
CA ALA A 5 -6.90 -10.24 4.57
C ALA A 5 -7.81 -11.10 5.46
N VAL A 6 -8.46 -12.13 4.92
CA VAL A 6 -9.39 -13.00 5.66
C VAL A 6 -8.92 -14.45 5.55
N THR A 7 -7.76 -14.72 6.13
CA THR A 7 -7.16 -16.05 6.27
C THR A 7 -6.82 -16.31 7.74
N ALA A 8 -6.77 -17.58 8.15
CA ALA A 8 -6.27 -17.94 9.47
C ALA A 8 -4.74 -17.93 9.44
N GLY A 9 -4.09 -17.05 10.21
CA GLY A 9 -2.63 -16.97 10.31
C GLY A 9 -2.11 -15.56 10.02
N ASP A 10 -1.03 -15.47 9.24
CA ASP A 10 -0.31 -14.23 8.91
C ASP A 10 -1.03 -13.38 7.85
N SER A 11 -2.32 -13.13 8.08
CA SER A 11 -3.19 -12.35 7.19
C SER A 11 -2.66 -10.92 6.99
N ASP A 12 -2.02 -10.34 8.00
CA ASP A 12 -1.57 -8.95 7.97
C ASP A 12 -0.37 -8.79 7.03
N SER A 13 0.64 -9.67 7.12
CA SER A 13 1.79 -9.63 6.22
C SER A 13 1.39 -9.97 4.78
N ILE A 14 0.49 -10.94 4.59
CA ILE A 14 -0.03 -11.31 3.26
C ILE A 14 -0.85 -10.16 2.66
N ALA A 15 -1.70 -9.51 3.44
CA ALA A 15 -2.48 -8.35 3.00
C ALA A 15 -1.58 -7.16 2.66
N CYS A 16 -0.50 -6.92 3.42
CA CYS A 16 0.48 -5.87 3.16
C CYS A 16 1.16 -6.07 1.80
N LEU A 17 1.72 -7.26 1.54
CA LEU A 17 2.39 -7.56 0.27
C LEU A 17 1.43 -7.55 -0.92
N ALA A 18 0.27 -8.19 -0.77
CA ALA A 18 -0.76 -8.15 -1.80
C ALA A 18 -1.21 -6.70 -2.09
N GLY A 19 -1.28 -5.86 -1.05
CA GLY A 19 -1.58 -4.42 -1.11
C GLY A 19 -0.59 -3.65 -1.96
N ALA A 20 0.69 -3.81 -1.64
CA ALA A 20 1.78 -3.18 -2.37
C ALA A 20 1.77 -3.55 -3.86
N PHE A 21 1.65 -4.83 -4.19
CA PHE A 21 1.63 -5.28 -5.60
C PHE A 21 0.39 -4.83 -6.36
N ALA A 22 -0.79 -4.91 -5.74
CA ALA A 22 -2.01 -4.42 -6.36
C ALA A 22 -1.96 -2.89 -6.58
N GLY A 23 -1.43 -2.14 -5.62
CA GLY A 23 -1.22 -0.69 -5.75
C GLY A 23 -0.22 -0.33 -6.84
N ALA A 24 0.89 -1.05 -6.96
CA ALA A 24 1.88 -0.83 -8.02
C ALA A 24 1.32 -1.16 -9.42
N SER A 25 0.48 -2.19 -9.52
CA SER A 25 -0.05 -2.67 -10.82
C SER A 25 -1.26 -1.88 -11.30
N HIS A 26 -2.10 -1.39 -10.39
CA HIS A 26 -3.37 -0.74 -10.73
C HIS A 26 -3.43 0.74 -10.32
N GLY A 27 -2.37 1.26 -9.71
CA GLY A 27 -2.33 2.61 -9.16
C GLY A 27 -3.19 2.80 -7.91
N LEU A 28 -2.97 3.90 -7.19
CA LEU A 28 -3.68 4.21 -5.95
C LEU A 28 -5.17 4.52 -6.16
N ALA A 29 -5.56 5.03 -7.34
CA ALA A 29 -6.96 5.34 -7.67
C ALA A 29 -7.88 4.10 -7.76
N SER A 30 -7.30 2.90 -7.75
CA SER A 30 -8.04 1.65 -7.74
C SER A 30 -8.56 1.26 -6.35
N TRP A 31 -8.14 1.96 -5.29
CA TRP A 31 -8.64 1.79 -3.92
C TRP A 31 -9.83 2.72 -3.64
N PRO A 32 -10.82 2.29 -2.82
CA PRO A 32 -11.83 3.20 -2.31
C PRO A 32 -11.19 4.35 -1.53
N ASP A 33 -11.55 5.60 -1.84
CA ASP A 33 -10.96 6.78 -1.18
C ASP A 33 -11.15 6.78 0.35
N GLU A 34 -12.24 6.18 0.82
CA GLU A 34 -12.51 6.01 2.25
C GLU A 34 -11.46 5.15 2.96
N TRP A 35 -10.81 4.22 2.26
CA TRP A 35 -9.74 3.39 2.83
C TRP A 35 -8.48 4.24 2.97
N LEU A 36 -8.13 5.01 1.94
CA LEU A 36 -6.97 5.89 1.96
C LEU A 36 -7.05 6.92 3.09
N ARG A 37 -8.24 7.49 3.35
CA ARG A 37 -8.47 8.47 4.43
C ARG A 37 -8.35 7.89 5.84
N ARG A 38 -8.36 6.57 5.99
CA ARG A 38 -8.34 5.89 7.31
C ARG A 38 -7.01 5.22 7.63
N ILE A 39 -6.04 5.27 6.73
CA ILE A 39 -4.71 4.69 6.96
C ILE A 39 -4.01 5.46 8.09
N GLU A 40 -3.60 4.73 9.11
CA GLU A 40 -2.76 5.26 10.18
C GLU A 40 -1.38 5.66 9.62
N TYR A 41 -0.87 6.83 10.00
CA TYR A 41 0.39 7.39 9.50
C TYR A 41 0.44 7.60 7.97
N SER A 42 -0.70 7.90 7.34
CA SER A 42 -0.78 8.13 5.89
C SER A 42 0.15 9.23 5.39
N ASP A 43 0.33 10.29 6.17
CA ASP A 43 1.28 11.38 5.93
C ASP A 43 2.74 10.88 5.90
N ARG A 44 3.11 10.02 6.85
CA ARG A 44 4.45 9.46 6.94
C ARG A 44 4.73 8.46 5.82
N LEU A 45 3.74 7.67 5.42
CA LEU A 45 3.83 6.78 4.27
C LEU A 45 4.00 7.57 2.95
N ALA A 46 3.28 8.68 2.79
CA ALA A 46 3.42 9.56 1.63
C ALA A 46 4.82 10.20 1.57
N ALA A 47 5.34 10.68 2.70
CA ALA A 47 6.69 11.24 2.77
C ALA A 47 7.76 10.20 2.44
N LEU A 48 7.60 8.95 2.92
CA LEU A 48 8.49 7.84 2.59
C LEU A 48 8.47 7.53 1.09
N ALA A 49 7.27 7.44 0.49
CA ALA A 49 7.12 7.19 -0.94
C ALA A 49 7.80 8.28 -1.78
N ALA A 50 7.57 9.56 -1.47
CA ALA A 50 8.22 10.67 -2.16
C ALA A 50 9.75 10.64 -2.01
N GLY A 51 10.27 10.24 -0.85
CA GLY A 51 11.71 10.03 -0.63
C GLY A 51 12.26 8.91 -1.52
N LEU A 52 11.56 7.77 -1.60
CA LEU A 52 11.96 6.63 -2.44
C LEU A 52 11.90 6.97 -3.93
N GLU A 53 10.92 7.77 -4.37
CA GLU A 53 10.85 8.28 -5.74
C GLU A 53 12.02 9.22 -6.07
N GLY A 54 12.40 10.08 -5.12
CA GLY A 54 13.55 10.97 -5.24
C GLY A 54 14.90 10.25 -5.27
N GLU A 55 15.01 9.10 -4.62
CA GLU A 55 16.20 8.23 -4.64
C GLU A 55 16.23 7.27 -5.86
N GLY A 56 15.10 7.12 -6.57
CA GLY A 56 14.87 6.10 -7.59
C GLY A 56 15.06 6.51 -9.06
N VAL A 57 15.20 7.81 -9.37
CA VAL A 57 15.45 8.31 -10.75
C VAL A 57 16.84 8.91 -10.81
N GLY A 58 17.84 8.05 -10.64
CA GLY A 58 19.25 8.41 -10.64
C GLY A 58 20.21 7.28 -11.02
N ARG A 59 19.70 6.20 -11.63
CA ARG A 59 20.50 5.15 -12.28
C ARG A 59 19.79 4.60 -13.50
#